data_AF-A0A349DIW6-F1
#
_entry.id   AF-A0A349DIW6-F1
#
_cell.length_a   1.000
_cell.length_b   1.000
_cell.length_c   1.000
_cell.angle_alpha   90.00
_cell.angle_beta   90.00
_cell.angle_gamma   90.00
#
_symmetry.space_group_name_H-M   'P 1'
#
loop_
_entity.id
_entity.type
_entity.pdbx_description
1 polymer ?
#
loop_
_entity_poly.entity_id
_entity_poly.type
_entity_poly.pdbx_seq_one_letter_code
_entity_poly.pdbx_strand_id
1 'polypeptide(L)'
;MQKILSNPAFQLLLVIVVVGGVVTATQLIPSGAGGGGISGAGTNQENFKKFTKDIEELRKAPWDKEAYKSIQRDIDRYANNTPEPLLDGDQRKTLLANLTQAYIVTLNQAAIQFCKSSNSYNTLITLETETKQFKGIIAQSLLAKYRKALALIASVEAYTRNQAFNQTTYNALFPAIEGYTEMEYFKDNASLQKKVNYSTKRLADHEFAANQFKNCQEFNECDCSAKEYIGFNYYICQCEKKRCESKPDYEFNKQNCKCEKKQ
;
A
#
# COMPACT_ATOMS: atom_id res chain seq x y z
N MET A 1 -40.92 -5.01 21.46
CA MET A 1 -40.93 -5.15 19.98
C MET A 1 -39.95 -4.13 19.43
N GLN A 2 -38.72 -4.54 19.14
CA GLN A 2 -38.25 -5.06 17.85
C GLN A 2 -37.93 -3.95 16.84
N LYS A 3 -36.67 -4.00 16.38
CA LYS A 3 -36.04 -3.36 15.21
C LYS A 3 -35.49 -1.95 15.43
N ILE A 4 -34.16 -1.87 15.59
CA ILE A 4 -33.21 -1.30 14.62
C ILE A 4 -31.81 -1.72 15.09
N LEU A 5 -31.33 -2.87 14.60
CA LEU A 5 -29.93 -3.28 14.60
C LEU A 5 -29.75 -4.22 13.41
N SER A 6 -29.52 -3.67 12.23
CA SER A 6 -29.07 -4.40 11.04
C SER A 6 -28.22 -3.46 10.19
N ASN A 7 -26.98 -3.25 10.63
CA ASN A 7 -25.93 -2.70 9.78
C ASN A 7 -24.69 -3.60 9.93
N PRO A 8 -24.25 -4.31 8.87
CA PRO A 8 -23.15 -5.27 8.93
C PRO A 8 -21.75 -4.63 9.02
N ALA A 9 -21.63 -3.31 9.08
CA ALA A 9 -20.34 -2.60 9.15
C ALA A 9 -19.68 -2.57 10.55
N PHE A 10 -20.34 -3.07 11.61
CA PHE A 10 -19.86 -2.99 13.00
C PHE A 10 -19.53 -4.35 13.66
N GLN A 11 -19.45 -5.43 12.88
CA GLN A 11 -19.24 -6.81 13.36
C GLN A 11 -17.81 -7.34 13.14
N LEU A 12 -16.79 -6.47 13.12
CA LEU A 12 -15.38 -6.91 13.07
C LEU A 12 -14.53 -6.26 14.18
N LEU A 13 -15.09 -6.17 15.38
CA LEU A 13 -14.43 -5.62 16.55
C LEU A 13 -14.84 -6.40 17.81
N LEU A 14 -14.65 -7.73 17.79
CA LEU A 14 -14.56 -8.62 18.96
C LEU A 14 -14.52 -10.09 18.50
N VAL A 15 -13.32 -10.59 18.24
CA VAL A 15 -13.03 -12.02 18.41
C VAL A 15 -11.80 -12.12 19.31
N ILE A 16 -12.07 -11.94 20.60
CA ILE A 16 -11.30 -12.59 21.66
C ILE A 16 -12.03 -13.91 21.91
N VAL A 17 -11.47 -15.00 21.40
CA VAL A 17 -11.67 -16.37 21.88
C VAL A 17 -10.24 -16.86 22.10
N VAL A 18 -9.67 -16.70 23.30
CA VAL A 18 -9.78 -17.67 24.40
C VAL A 18 -9.66 -19.11 23.87
N VAL A 19 -8.43 -19.50 23.53
CA VAL A 19 -8.00 -20.87 23.81
C VAL A 19 -7.34 -20.82 25.18
N GLY A 20 -8.17 -20.99 26.21
CA GLY A 20 -7.72 -21.25 27.57
C GLY A 20 -7.14 -22.65 27.62
N GLY A 21 -5.82 -22.73 27.60
CA GLY A 21 -5.08 -23.78 28.31
C GLY A 21 -4.75 -23.23 29.68
N VAL A 22 -5.46 -23.74 30.69
CA VAL A 22 -5.32 -23.43 32.11
C VAL A 22 -3.85 -23.54 32.53
N VAL A 23 -3.24 -22.44 32.97
CA VAL A 23 -2.07 -22.52 33.87
C VAL A 23 -2.57 -22.09 35.23
N THR A 24 -2.96 -23.10 36.00
CA THR A 24 -3.17 -23.03 37.43
C THR A 24 -1.96 -22.38 38.08
N ALA A 25 -2.22 -21.49 39.02
CA ALA A 25 -1.25 -21.07 40.02
C ALA A 25 -0.80 -22.31 40.81
N THR A 26 0.28 -22.96 40.39
CA THR A 26 0.95 -23.95 41.22
C THR A 26 1.95 -23.22 42.10
N GLN A 27 1.54 -23.14 43.36
CA GLN A 27 2.30 -23.02 44.58
C GLN A 27 3.82 -23.22 44.44
N LEU A 28 4.53 -22.28 45.06
CA LEU A 28 5.82 -22.47 45.73
C LEU A 28 5.99 -23.91 46.24
N ILE A 29 7.00 -24.62 45.74
CA ILE A 29 7.64 -25.72 46.46
C ILE A 29 9.09 -25.32 46.71
N PRO A 30 9.52 -25.28 48.00
CA PRO A 30 10.91 -25.04 48.38
C PRO A 30 11.73 -26.34 48.36
N SER A 31 13.04 -26.14 48.48
CA SER A 31 14.06 -27.11 48.93
C SER A 31 14.50 -28.22 47.97
N GLY A 32 15.69 -28.00 47.41
CA GLY A 32 16.68 -29.03 47.09
C GLY A 32 18.06 -28.44 47.38
N ALA A 33 18.53 -28.60 48.62
CA ALA A 33 19.86 -28.20 49.04
C ALA A 33 20.92 -29.02 48.31
N GLY A 34 21.91 -28.34 47.72
CA GLY A 34 23.02 -28.96 47.01
C GLY A 34 24.03 -27.93 46.51
N GLY A 35 24.85 -27.42 47.44
CA GLY A 35 26.21 -26.89 47.26
C GLY A 35 26.62 -26.08 46.02
N GLY A 36 26.98 -24.81 46.26
CA GLY A 36 28.21 -24.21 45.71
C GLY A 36 28.10 -23.24 44.52
N GLY A 37 28.41 -21.96 44.75
CA GLY A 37 28.83 -20.95 43.74
C GLY A 37 27.70 -20.25 42.97
N ILE A 38 27.10 -19.14 43.45
CA ILE A 38 27.50 -17.72 43.30
C ILE A 38 27.80 -17.28 41.84
N SER A 39 26.92 -16.42 41.29
CA SER A 39 27.12 -15.31 40.32
C SER A 39 26.41 -15.31 38.94
N GLY A 40 25.69 -16.37 38.52
CA GLY A 40 25.05 -16.40 37.17
C GLY A 40 23.56 -16.04 37.07
N ALA A 41 22.78 -16.17 38.15
CA ALA A 41 21.31 -16.04 38.08
C ALA A 41 20.78 -14.60 38.01
N GLY A 42 21.52 -13.63 38.58
CA GLY A 42 21.13 -12.22 38.58
C GLY A 42 21.26 -11.55 37.22
N THR A 43 22.34 -11.85 36.49
CA THR A 43 22.65 -11.28 35.18
C THR A 43 21.71 -11.77 34.09
N ASN A 44 21.32 -13.04 34.10
CA ASN A 44 20.38 -13.59 33.11
C ASN A 44 18.99 -12.93 33.21
N GLN A 45 18.49 -12.75 34.44
CA GLN A 45 17.19 -12.11 34.65
C GLN A 45 17.21 -10.61 34.33
N GLU A 46 18.32 -9.91 34.61
CA GLU A 46 18.51 -8.50 34.26
C GLU A 46 18.57 -8.28 32.74
N ASN A 47 19.33 -9.11 32.02
CA ASN A 47 19.42 -9.04 30.55
C ASN A 47 18.08 -9.34 29.87
N PHE A 48 17.35 -10.35 30.36
CA PHE A 48 16.00 -10.65 29.84
C PHE A 48 15.03 -9.47 30.03
N LYS A 49 15.05 -8.82 31.20
CA LYS A 49 14.24 -7.61 31.47
C LYS A 49 14.63 -6.46 30.56
N LYS A 50 15.94 -6.23 30.35
CA LYS A 50 16.44 -5.18 29.45
C LYS A 50 15.92 -5.38 28.03
N PHE A 51 16.12 -6.56 27.43
CA PHE A 51 15.64 -6.82 26.09
C PHE A 51 14.12 -6.74 25.96
N THR A 52 13.39 -7.17 26.99
CA THR A 52 11.93 -7.00 27.02
C THR A 52 11.55 -5.52 26.91
N LYS A 53 12.26 -4.63 27.63
CA LYS A 53 12.04 -3.19 27.54
C LYS A 53 12.37 -2.64 26.15
N ASP A 54 13.52 -3.02 25.59
CA ASP A 54 13.95 -2.57 24.25
C ASP A 54 12.93 -3.01 23.17
N ILE A 55 12.36 -4.21 23.28
CA ILE A 55 11.31 -4.71 22.39
C ILE A 55 10.01 -3.88 22.53
N GLU A 56 9.62 -3.50 23.74
CA GLU A 56 8.43 -2.66 23.93
C GLU A 56 8.64 -1.20 23.49
N GLU A 57 9.87 -0.69 23.56
CA GLU A 57 10.23 0.58 22.95
C GLU A 57 10.15 0.50 21.42
N LEU A 58 10.69 -0.56 20.82
CA LEU A 58 10.56 -0.81 19.37
C LEU A 58 9.09 -0.83 18.94
N ARG A 59 8.22 -1.50 19.70
CA ARG A 59 6.78 -1.61 19.38
C ARG A 59 6.05 -0.27 19.30
N LYS A 60 6.56 0.76 19.97
CA LYS A 60 5.99 2.12 20.01
C LYS A 60 6.67 3.08 19.04
N ALA A 61 7.81 2.69 18.49
CA ALA A 61 8.59 3.50 17.57
C ALA A 61 8.04 3.42 16.13
N PRO A 62 8.41 4.37 15.27
CA PRO A 62 8.27 4.19 13.83
C PRO A 62 8.95 2.91 13.36
N TRP A 63 8.44 2.34 12.27
CA TRP A 63 9.04 1.15 11.68
C TRP A 63 10.50 1.39 11.27
N ASP A 64 11.40 0.63 11.89
CA ASP A 64 12.84 0.66 11.63
C ASP A 64 13.40 -0.78 11.58
N LYS A 65 13.82 -1.17 10.37
CA LYS A 65 14.41 -2.48 10.10
C LYS A 65 15.77 -2.68 10.76
N GLU A 66 16.58 -1.62 10.85
CA GLU A 66 17.92 -1.72 11.41
C GLU A 66 17.88 -1.77 12.94
N ALA A 67 16.94 -1.05 13.57
CA ALA A 67 16.68 -1.19 15.00
C ALA A 67 16.28 -2.63 15.36
N TYR A 68 15.34 -3.22 14.62
CA TYR A 68 14.96 -4.63 14.77
C TYR A 68 16.17 -5.58 14.67
N LYS A 69 16.98 -5.46 13.60
CA LYS A 69 18.17 -6.29 13.41
C LYS A 69 19.23 -6.07 14.49
N SER A 70 19.35 -4.85 15.02
CA SER A 70 20.29 -4.55 16.10
C SER A 70 19.92 -5.31 17.36
N ILE A 71 18.65 -5.21 17.79
CA ILE A 71 18.16 -5.93 18.97
C ILE A 71 18.28 -7.44 18.76
N GLN A 72 17.95 -7.95 17.57
CA GLN A 72 18.11 -9.36 17.23
C GLN A 72 19.56 -9.84 17.41
N ARG A 73 20.53 -9.09 16.86
CA ARG A 73 21.96 -9.41 16.98
C ARG A 73 22.44 -9.39 18.43
N ASP A 74 21.92 -8.49 19.25
CA ASP A 74 22.31 -8.41 20.66
C ASP A 74 21.72 -9.57 21.47
N ILE A 75 20.46 -9.95 21.22
CA ILE A 75 19.87 -11.18 21.79
C ILE A 75 20.71 -12.40 21.41
N ASP A 76 21.07 -12.54 20.13
CA ASP A 76 21.87 -13.66 19.64
C ASP A 76 23.28 -13.65 20.22
N ARG A 77 23.90 -12.49 20.40
CA ARG A 77 25.22 -12.37 21.04
C ARG A 77 25.17 -12.83 22.49
N TYR A 78 24.18 -12.40 23.27
CA TYR A 78 24.08 -12.73 24.68
C TYR A 78 23.75 -14.21 24.93
N ALA A 79 23.02 -14.85 24.01
CA ALA A 79 22.71 -16.27 24.10
C ALA A 79 23.85 -17.19 23.60
N ASN A 80 24.71 -16.71 22.69
CA ASN A 80 25.82 -17.49 22.13
C ASN A 80 27.18 -17.13 22.76
N ASN A 81 27.21 -16.21 23.72
CA ASN A 81 28.44 -15.88 24.44
C ASN A 81 28.86 -17.11 25.24
N THR A 82 30.01 -17.70 24.91
CA THR A 82 30.53 -18.91 25.56
C THR A 82 31.85 -18.58 26.26
N PRO A 83 32.16 -19.19 27.41
CA PRO A 83 31.55 -20.41 27.98
C PRO A 83 30.27 -20.20 28.81
N GLU A 84 29.94 -18.96 29.21
CA GLU A 84 28.77 -18.66 30.06
C GLU A 84 27.73 -17.80 29.31
N PRO A 85 26.70 -18.43 28.72
CA PRO A 85 25.63 -17.71 28.06
C PRO A 85 24.80 -16.91 29.07
N LEU A 86 24.54 -15.66 28.72
CA LEU A 86 23.82 -14.68 29.56
C LEU A 86 22.30 -14.68 29.33
N LEU A 87 21.84 -15.59 28.47
CA LEU A 87 20.44 -15.90 28.19
C LEU A 87 20.34 -17.40 27.97
N ASP A 88 19.36 -18.04 28.61
CA ASP A 88 19.04 -19.43 28.29
C ASP A 88 18.28 -19.55 26.96
N GLY A 89 18.14 -20.79 26.47
CA GLY A 89 17.51 -21.07 25.18
C GLY A 89 16.04 -20.65 25.10
N ASP A 90 15.29 -20.79 26.20
CA ASP A 90 13.87 -20.46 26.27
C ASP A 90 13.65 -18.94 26.36
N GLN A 91 14.51 -18.25 27.11
CA GLN A 91 14.59 -16.79 27.15
C GLN A 91 14.88 -16.22 25.77
N ARG A 92 15.91 -16.74 25.08
CA ARG A 92 16.23 -16.32 23.70
C ARG A 92 15.02 -16.52 22.78
N LYS A 93 14.42 -17.71 22.80
CA LYS A 93 13.26 -18.02 21.95
C LYS A 93 12.10 -17.07 22.20
N THR A 94 11.82 -16.76 23.47
CA THR A 94 10.76 -15.84 23.88
C THR A 94 11.05 -14.41 23.41
N LEU A 95 12.27 -13.91 23.61
CA LEU A 95 12.68 -12.57 23.18
C LEU A 95 12.59 -12.42 21.66
N LEU A 96 13.07 -13.41 20.89
CA LEU A 96 13.00 -13.36 19.43
C LEU A 96 11.56 -13.40 18.90
N ALA A 97 10.68 -14.17 19.54
CA ALA A 97 9.26 -14.18 19.21
C ALA A 97 8.60 -12.82 19.48
N ASN A 98 8.86 -12.23 20.66
CA ASN A 98 8.33 -10.92 21.03
C ASN A 98 8.88 -9.81 20.12
N LEU A 99 10.18 -9.85 19.79
CA LEU A 99 10.81 -8.91 18.87
C LEU A 99 10.19 -8.99 17.47
N THR A 100 9.97 -10.21 16.96
CA THR A 100 9.30 -10.43 15.66
C THR A 100 7.88 -9.85 15.68
N GLN A 101 7.13 -10.07 16.76
CA GLN A 101 5.79 -9.54 16.91
C GLN A 101 5.77 -8.00 16.97
N ALA A 102 6.70 -7.39 17.71
CA ALA A 102 6.86 -5.94 17.76
C ALA A 102 7.19 -5.35 16.38
N TYR A 103 8.05 -6.01 15.61
CA TYR A 103 8.36 -5.62 14.23
C TYR A 103 7.15 -5.70 13.31
N ILE A 104 6.36 -6.77 13.40
CA ILE A 104 5.12 -6.91 12.61
C ILE A 104 4.10 -5.80 12.94
N VAL A 105 4.00 -5.41 14.21
CA VAL A 105 3.10 -4.31 14.63
C VAL A 105 3.53 -2.99 14.01
N THR A 106 4.80 -2.62 14.11
CA THR A 106 5.30 -1.35 13.56
C THR A 106 5.25 -1.34 12.02
N LEU A 107 5.57 -2.46 11.38
CA LEU A 107 5.47 -2.61 9.92
C LEU A 107 4.03 -2.46 9.42
N ASN A 108 3.04 -3.05 10.11
CA ASN A 108 1.63 -2.85 9.80
C ASN A 108 1.22 -1.37 9.92
N GLN A 109 1.64 -0.70 11.00
CA GLN A 109 1.35 0.72 11.20
C GLN A 109 1.96 1.57 10.09
N ALA A 110 3.22 1.34 9.72
CA ALA A 110 3.89 2.05 8.63
C ALA A 110 3.18 1.85 7.28
N ALA A 111 2.75 0.62 6.98
CA ALA A 111 2.01 0.34 5.75
C ALA A 111 0.62 0.99 5.71
N ILE A 112 -0.10 1.02 6.83
CA ILE A 112 -1.38 1.74 6.93
C ILE A 112 -1.17 3.24 6.74
N GLN A 113 -0.16 3.83 7.40
CA GLN A 113 0.15 5.25 7.25
C GLN A 113 0.56 5.59 5.83
N PHE A 114 1.35 4.74 5.17
CA PHE A 114 1.67 4.88 3.76
C PHE A 114 0.40 4.98 2.90
N CYS A 115 -0.53 4.05 3.05
CA CYS A 115 -1.79 4.04 2.30
C CYS A 115 -2.64 5.28 2.56
N LYS A 116 -2.55 5.89 3.74
CA LYS A 116 -3.32 7.09 4.11
C LYS A 116 -2.74 8.40 3.59
N SER A 117 -1.43 8.54 3.44
CA SER A 117 -0.84 9.87 3.23
C SER A 117 0.35 9.93 2.28
N SER A 118 0.94 8.79 1.91
CA SER A 118 2.16 8.76 1.09
C SER A 118 1.87 8.46 -0.38
N ASN A 119 2.81 8.82 -1.24
CA ASN A 119 2.79 8.53 -2.67
C ASN A 119 4.13 7.99 -3.21
N SER A 120 5.08 7.72 -2.30
CA SER A 120 6.43 7.26 -2.67
C SER A 120 6.40 5.81 -3.20
N TYR A 121 6.70 5.64 -4.48
CA TYR A 121 6.76 4.31 -5.09
C TYR A 121 7.85 3.44 -4.46
N ASN A 122 9.01 4.02 -4.14
CA ASN A 122 10.11 3.28 -3.49
C ASN A 122 9.67 2.77 -2.10
N THR A 123 8.97 3.60 -1.33
CA THR A 123 8.44 3.20 -0.01
C THR A 123 7.39 2.09 -0.14
N LEU A 124 6.51 2.15 -1.14
CA LEU A 124 5.56 1.07 -1.44
C LEU A 124 6.29 -0.26 -1.66
N ILE A 125 7.30 -0.27 -2.53
CA ILE A 125 8.06 -1.49 -2.86
C ILE A 125 8.78 -2.04 -1.63
N THR A 126 9.39 -1.17 -0.83
CA THR A 126 10.03 -1.56 0.43
C THR A 126 9.01 -2.24 1.35
N LEU A 127 7.87 -1.60 1.60
CA LEU A 127 6.83 -2.14 2.48
C LEU A 127 6.24 -3.45 1.94
N GLU A 128 5.98 -3.57 0.63
CA GLU A 128 5.52 -4.82 0.02
C GLU A 128 6.53 -5.96 0.17
N THR A 129 7.82 -5.65 0.03
CA THR A 129 8.89 -6.66 0.14
C THR A 129 9.04 -7.15 1.58
N GLU A 130 9.00 -6.23 2.54
CA GLU A 130 9.13 -6.56 3.96
C GLU A 130 7.89 -7.28 4.46
N THR A 131 6.70 -6.80 4.10
CA THR A 131 5.45 -7.41 4.58
C THR A 131 5.30 -8.85 4.11
N LYS A 132 5.73 -9.20 2.88
CA LYS A 132 5.67 -10.58 2.35
C LYS A 132 6.46 -11.61 3.16
N GLN A 133 7.46 -11.17 3.93
CA GLN A 133 8.30 -12.08 4.73
C GLN A 133 7.57 -12.63 5.96
N PHE A 134 6.46 -12.01 6.38
CA PHE A 134 5.73 -12.38 7.58
C PHE A 134 4.29 -12.79 7.27
N LYS A 135 3.83 -13.88 7.88
CA LYS A 135 2.43 -14.33 7.77
C LYS A 135 1.53 -13.45 8.67
N GLY A 136 0.29 -13.22 8.25
CA GLY A 136 -0.72 -12.53 9.07
C GLY A 136 -0.64 -10.99 9.06
N ILE A 137 0.14 -10.39 8.17
CA ILE A 137 0.17 -8.92 8.02
C ILE A 137 -1.06 -8.45 7.26
N ILE A 138 -2.01 -7.85 7.99
CA ILE A 138 -3.25 -7.27 7.45
C ILE A 138 -2.95 -6.25 6.34
N ALA A 139 -1.89 -5.45 6.52
CA ALA A 139 -1.53 -4.38 5.61
C ALA A 139 -1.07 -4.86 4.22
N GLN A 140 -0.68 -6.14 4.04
CA GLN A 140 -0.33 -6.68 2.71
C GLN A 140 -1.48 -6.49 1.71
N SER A 141 -2.71 -6.76 2.16
CA SER A 141 -3.91 -6.62 1.32
C SER A 141 -4.16 -5.17 0.92
N LEU A 142 -3.85 -4.21 1.80
CA LEU A 142 -3.99 -2.78 1.55
C LEU A 142 -2.95 -2.28 0.54
N LEU A 143 -1.68 -2.65 0.72
CA LEU A 143 -0.61 -2.31 -0.22
C LEU A 143 -0.89 -2.88 -1.62
N ALA A 144 -1.39 -4.12 -1.70
CA ALA A 144 -1.79 -4.73 -2.96
C ALA A 144 -2.94 -3.96 -3.66
N LYS A 145 -3.94 -3.50 -2.90
CA LYS A 145 -5.01 -2.64 -3.43
C LYS A 145 -4.47 -1.29 -3.92
N TYR A 146 -3.55 -0.67 -3.17
CA TYR A 146 -2.90 0.58 -3.59
C TYR A 146 -2.12 0.40 -4.90
N ARG A 147 -1.35 -0.68 -5.02
CA ARG A 147 -0.61 -1.02 -6.25
C ARG A 147 -1.54 -1.27 -7.44
N LYS A 148 -2.68 -1.95 -7.22
CA LYS A 148 -3.72 -2.12 -8.24
C LYS A 148 -4.31 -0.79 -8.70
N ALA A 149 -4.55 0.15 -7.77
CA ALA A 149 -5.01 1.50 -8.12
C ALA A 149 -4.02 2.20 -9.06
N LEU A 150 -2.72 2.16 -8.74
CA LEU A 150 -1.67 2.75 -9.58
C LEU A 150 -1.61 2.10 -10.97
N ALA A 151 -1.72 0.78 -11.04
CA ALA A 151 -1.74 0.06 -12.31
C ALA A 151 -2.95 0.48 -13.16
N LEU A 152 -4.13 0.61 -12.54
CA LEU A 152 -5.34 1.03 -13.21
C LEU A 152 -5.25 2.47 -13.73
N ILE A 153 -4.67 3.39 -12.94
CA ILE A 153 -4.36 4.77 -13.37
C ILE A 153 -3.51 4.75 -14.64
N ALA A 154 -2.46 3.92 -14.68
CA ALA A 154 -1.59 3.79 -15.84
C ALA A 154 -2.32 3.19 -17.06
N SER A 155 -3.19 2.20 -16.85
CA SER A 155 -4.03 1.62 -17.91
C SER A 155 -4.98 2.66 -18.51
N VAL A 156 -5.62 3.49 -17.67
CA VAL A 156 -6.47 4.59 -18.12
C VAL A 156 -5.68 5.60 -18.94
N GLU A 157 -4.49 6.00 -18.48
CA GLU A 157 -3.64 6.91 -19.25
C GLU A 157 -3.26 6.32 -20.61
N ALA A 158 -2.83 5.05 -20.65
CA ALA A 158 -2.39 4.40 -21.88
C ALA A 158 -3.55 4.28 -22.91
N TYR A 159 -4.74 3.90 -22.44
CA TYR A 159 -5.94 3.78 -23.26
C TYR A 159 -6.33 5.13 -23.86
N THR A 160 -6.61 6.12 -23.00
CA THR A 160 -7.09 7.43 -23.43
C THR A 160 -6.07 8.25 -24.24
N ARG A 161 -4.77 7.99 -24.07
CA ARG A 161 -3.71 8.68 -24.83
C ARG A 161 -3.59 8.16 -26.26
N ASN A 162 -3.70 6.85 -26.46
CA ASN A 162 -3.21 6.20 -27.68
C ASN A 162 -4.26 5.44 -28.49
N GLN A 163 -5.46 5.23 -27.93
CA GLN A 163 -6.47 4.39 -28.53
C GLN A 163 -7.73 5.19 -28.82
N ALA A 164 -8.48 4.76 -29.85
CA ALA A 164 -9.84 5.23 -30.03
C ALA A 164 -10.74 4.67 -28.92
N PHE A 165 -11.82 5.39 -28.65
CA PHE A 165 -12.83 4.96 -27.71
C PHE A 165 -13.40 3.60 -28.10
N ASN A 166 -13.44 2.71 -27.12
CA ASN A 166 -13.99 1.39 -27.17
C ASN A 166 -14.90 1.20 -25.95
N GLN A 167 -16.19 0.95 -26.19
CA GLN A 167 -17.19 0.84 -25.12
C GLN A 167 -16.85 -0.27 -24.12
N THR A 168 -16.34 -1.42 -24.59
CA THR A 168 -15.99 -2.55 -23.73
C THR A 168 -14.84 -2.18 -22.78
N THR A 169 -13.79 -1.55 -23.30
CA THR A 169 -12.66 -1.09 -22.48
C THR A 169 -13.08 -0.01 -21.49
N TYR A 170 -13.91 0.95 -21.92
CA TYR A 170 -14.45 1.98 -21.04
C TYR A 170 -15.27 1.39 -19.90
N ASN A 171 -16.22 0.51 -20.21
CA ASN A 171 -17.08 -0.16 -19.22
C ASN A 171 -16.28 -1.03 -18.23
N ALA A 172 -15.09 -1.50 -18.62
CA ALA A 172 -14.20 -2.22 -17.72
C ALA A 172 -13.38 -1.28 -16.81
N LEU A 173 -12.89 -0.16 -17.34
CA LEU A 173 -11.99 0.75 -16.63
C LEU A 173 -12.73 1.73 -15.72
N PHE A 174 -13.84 2.31 -16.17
CA PHE A 174 -14.54 3.39 -15.47
C PHE A 174 -15.06 2.97 -14.08
N PRO A 175 -15.91 1.93 -13.94
CA PRO A 175 -16.37 1.52 -12.61
C PRO A 175 -15.23 1.00 -11.73
N ALA A 176 -14.19 0.41 -12.34
CA ALA A 176 -13.04 -0.09 -11.60
C ALA A 176 -12.23 1.05 -10.95
N ILE A 177 -12.04 2.19 -11.64
CA ILE A 177 -11.27 3.32 -11.11
C ILE A 177 -12.10 4.17 -10.16
N GLU A 178 -13.39 4.36 -10.48
CA GLU A 178 -14.35 5.05 -9.63
C GLU A 178 -14.49 4.37 -8.26
N GLY A 179 -14.47 3.03 -8.22
CA GLY A 179 -14.52 2.29 -6.95
C GLY A 179 -13.42 2.63 -5.95
N TYR A 180 -12.32 3.28 -6.35
CA TYR A 180 -11.25 3.71 -5.44
C TYR A 180 -11.49 5.08 -4.79
N THR A 181 -12.43 5.91 -5.26
CA THR A 181 -12.76 7.19 -4.61
C THR A 181 -13.42 6.98 -3.26
N GLU A 182 -14.24 5.92 -3.16
CA GLU A 182 -15.02 5.60 -1.96
C GLU A 182 -14.32 4.63 -0.99
N MET A 183 -13.09 4.18 -1.30
CA MET A 183 -12.36 3.27 -0.41
C MET A 183 -11.84 4.00 0.83
N GLU A 184 -12.37 3.64 2.00
CA GLU A 184 -12.06 4.25 3.31
C GLU A 184 -10.55 4.44 3.55
N TYR A 185 -9.73 3.42 3.31
CA TYR A 185 -8.28 3.47 3.54
C TYR A 185 -7.51 4.42 2.61
N PHE A 186 -8.10 4.82 1.49
CA PHE A 186 -7.49 5.71 0.50
C PHE A 186 -8.15 7.08 0.46
N LYS A 187 -9.27 7.27 1.16
CA LYS A 187 -10.04 8.52 1.16
C LYS A 187 -9.19 9.70 1.62
N ASP A 188 -8.34 9.50 2.61
CA ASP A 188 -7.46 10.54 3.16
C ASP A 188 -6.16 10.73 2.35
N ASN A 189 -5.88 9.82 1.40
CA ASN A 189 -4.67 9.90 0.58
C ASN A 189 -4.86 10.90 -0.57
N ALA A 190 -4.66 12.18 -0.27
CA ALA A 190 -4.84 13.27 -1.23
C ALA A 190 -4.08 13.04 -2.55
N SER A 191 -2.89 12.44 -2.51
CA SER A 191 -2.12 12.18 -3.73
C SER A 191 -2.73 11.07 -4.58
N LEU A 192 -3.21 9.99 -3.99
CA LEU A 192 -3.88 8.92 -4.72
C LEU A 192 -5.24 9.40 -5.23
N GLN A 193 -6.04 10.05 -4.38
CA GLN A 193 -7.35 10.61 -4.73
C GLN A 193 -7.24 11.57 -5.91
N LYS A 194 -6.24 12.46 -5.92
CA LYS A 194 -6.01 13.36 -7.06
C LYS A 194 -5.78 12.59 -8.37
N LYS A 195 -5.02 11.48 -8.33
CA LYS A 195 -4.75 10.66 -9.52
C LYS A 195 -5.99 9.88 -9.96
N VAL A 196 -6.72 9.28 -9.01
CA VAL A 196 -7.97 8.56 -9.28
C VAL A 196 -8.99 9.50 -9.92
N ASN A 197 -9.29 10.64 -9.29
CA ASN A 197 -10.23 11.63 -9.81
C ASN A 197 -9.82 12.15 -11.19
N TYR A 198 -8.53 12.40 -11.38
CA TYR A 198 -8.00 12.79 -12.69
C TYR A 198 -8.22 11.70 -13.73
N SER A 199 -7.96 10.43 -13.42
CA SER A 199 -8.20 9.29 -14.31
C SER A 199 -9.69 9.09 -14.62
N THR A 200 -10.59 9.24 -13.64
CA THR A 200 -12.04 9.15 -13.85
C THR A 200 -12.51 10.24 -14.80
N LYS A 201 -12.13 11.51 -14.55
CA LYS A 201 -12.44 12.62 -15.46
C LYS A 201 -11.87 12.36 -16.85
N ARG A 202 -10.64 11.82 -16.93
CA ARG A 202 -9.98 11.50 -18.18
C ARG A 202 -10.74 10.50 -19.04
N LEU A 203 -11.38 9.51 -18.43
CA LEU A 203 -12.23 8.56 -19.15
C LEU A 203 -13.50 9.23 -19.68
N ALA A 204 -14.19 10.02 -18.85
CA ALA A 204 -15.40 10.73 -19.25
C ALA A 204 -15.13 11.69 -20.42
N ASP A 205 -14.04 12.45 -20.33
CA ASP A 205 -13.58 13.34 -21.39
C ASP A 205 -13.22 12.57 -22.68
N HIS A 206 -12.69 11.35 -22.56
CA HIS A 206 -12.37 10.49 -23.71
C HIS A 206 -13.61 9.97 -24.44
N GLU A 207 -14.66 9.58 -23.71
CA GLU A 207 -15.97 9.21 -24.28
C GLU A 207 -16.62 10.41 -24.99
N PHE A 208 -16.65 11.56 -24.34
CA PHE A 208 -17.18 12.78 -24.92
C PHE A 208 -16.44 13.17 -26.21
N ALA A 209 -15.10 13.12 -26.19
CA ALA A 209 -14.26 13.41 -27.34
C ALA A 209 -14.57 12.52 -28.55
N ALA A 210 -14.80 11.23 -28.30
CA ALA A 210 -15.14 10.27 -29.34
C ALA A 210 -16.47 10.63 -30.04
N ASN A 211 -17.48 11.01 -29.26
CA ASN A 211 -18.78 11.42 -29.79
C ASN A 211 -18.67 12.71 -30.61
N GLN A 212 -17.90 13.70 -30.13
CA GLN A 212 -17.65 14.94 -30.89
C GLN A 212 -16.89 14.66 -32.20
N PHE A 213 -15.89 13.78 -32.16
CA PHE A 213 -15.14 13.41 -33.36
C PHE A 213 -16.02 12.69 -34.39
N LYS A 214 -16.94 11.82 -33.95
CA LYS A 214 -17.92 11.18 -34.83
C LYS A 214 -18.80 12.22 -35.54
N ASN A 215 -19.32 13.21 -34.81
CA ASN A 215 -20.10 14.31 -35.41
C ASN A 215 -19.26 15.11 -36.42
N CYS A 216 -17.99 15.40 -36.11
CA CYS A 216 -17.04 16.03 -37.04
C CYS A 216 -16.78 15.18 -38.30
N GLN A 217 -16.83 13.86 -38.21
CA GLN A 217 -16.73 12.98 -39.38
C GLN A 217 -17.99 13.03 -40.25
N GLU A 218 -19.17 13.07 -39.63
CA GLU A 218 -20.46 13.04 -40.32
C GLU A 218 -20.84 14.40 -40.96
N PHE A 219 -20.53 15.51 -40.28
CA PHE A 219 -21.01 16.85 -40.66
C PHE A 219 -19.91 17.83 -41.09
N ASN A 220 -18.63 17.42 -41.07
CA ASN A 220 -17.46 18.27 -41.37
C ASN A 220 -17.32 19.54 -40.50
N GLU A 221 -18.06 19.64 -39.41
CA GLU A 221 -17.94 20.70 -38.40
C GLU A 221 -17.03 20.21 -37.26
N CYS A 222 -15.72 20.43 -37.43
CA CYS A 222 -14.73 19.97 -36.46
C CYS A 222 -14.31 21.08 -35.51
N ASP A 223 -14.91 21.11 -34.32
CA ASP A 223 -14.43 21.96 -33.23
C ASP A 223 -13.29 21.27 -32.45
N CYS A 224 -12.06 21.48 -32.92
CA CYS A 224 -10.87 21.02 -32.21
C CYS A 224 -10.42 21.97 -31.07
N SER A 225 -11.24 22.97 -30.68
CA SER A 225 -10.91 23.92 -29.60
C SER A 225 -11.10 23.35 -28.19
N ALA A 226 -11.64 22.12 -28.10
CA ALA A 226 -11.80 21.27 -26.92
C ALA A 226 -10.47 20.86 -26.23
N LYS A 227 -9.43 21.70 -26.31
CA LYS A 227 -8.11 21.52 -25.69
C LYS A 227 -8.14 21.60 -24.17
N GLU A 228 -9.27 21.99 -23.58
CA GLU A 228 -9.48 22.08 -22.13
C GLU A 228 -9.82 20.74 -21.46
N TYR A 229 -10.18 19.71 -22.24
CA TYR A 229 -10.52 18.39 -21.69
C TYR A 229 -9.29 17.52 -21.44
N ILE A 230 -9.29 16.88 -20.29
CA ILE A 230 -8.20 16.04 -19.78
C ILE A 230 -8.30 14.68 -20.50
N GLY A 231 -7.34 14.30 -21.34
CA GLY A 231 -7.39 13.00 -22.04
C GLY A 231 -7.87 13.04 -23.48
N PHE A 232 -8.06 14.24 -24.03
CA PHE A 232 -8.39 14.45 -25.43
C PHE A 232 -7.24 14.08 -26.39
N ASN A 233 -6.08 13.63 -25.90
CA ASN A 233 -4.86 13.45 -26.70
C ASN A 233 -5.09 12.69 -28.02
N TYR A 234 -5.69 11.49 -28.00
CA TYR A 234 -5.93 10.75 -29.25
C TYR A 234 -6.80 11.54 -30.25
N TYR A 235 -7.93 12.08 -29.78
CA TYR A 235 -8.90 12.77 -30.64
C TYR A 235 -8.48 14.19 -31.04
N ILE A 236 -7.70 14.93 -30.22
CA ILE A 236 -7.00 16.15 -30.66
C ILE A 236 -6.10 15.81 -31.84
N CYS A 237 -5.27 14.77 -31.69
CA CYS A 237 -4.35 14.38 -32.76
C CYS A 237 -5.09 14.00 -34.04
N GLN A 238 -6.20 13.26 -33.96
CA GLN A 238 -7.00 12.94 -35.15
C GLN A 238 -7.72 14.17 -35.75
N CYS A 239 -8.25 15.06 -34.91
CA CYS A 239 -8.94 16.28 -35.34
C CYS A 239 -7.98 17.27 -36.02
N GLU A 240 -6.81 17.52 -35.41
CA GLU A 240 -5.75 18.36 -35.97
C GLU A 240 -5.17 17.75 -37.25
N LYS A 241 -5.00 16.42 -37.32
CA LYS A 241 -4.62 15.72 -38.56
C LYS A 241 -5.64 15.97 -39.68
N LYS A 242 -6.93 15.76 -39.42
CA LYS A 242 -8.01 16.00 -40.40
C LYS A 242 -8.07 17.46 -40.85
N ARG A 243 -7.88 18.42 -39.94
CA ARG A 243 -7.74 19.85 -40.31
C ARG A 243 -6.51 20.09 -41.19
N CYS A 244 -5.41 19.40 -40.95
CA CYS A 244 -4.18 19.56 -41.73
C CYS A 244 -4.32 19.05 -43.16
N GLU A 245 -5.10 17.98 -43.39
CA GLU A 245 -5.39 17.46 -44.74
C GLU A 245 -6.04 18.51 -45.64
N SER A 246 -6.76 19.49 -45.06
CA SER A 246 -7.35 20.62 -45.79
C SER A 246 -6.37 21.74 -46.16
N LYS A 247 -5.10 21.67 -45.72
CA LYS A 247 -4.08 22.71 -45.86
C LYS A 247 -2.86 22.21 -46.66
N PRO A 248 -2.72 22.56 -47.96
CA PRO A 248 -1.68 22.00 -48.82
C PRO A 248 -0.25 22.36 -48.40
N ASP A 249 -0.03 23.51 -47.76
CA ASP A 249 1.29 23.98 -47.32
C ASP A 249 1.67 23.52 -45.91
N TYR A 250 0.88 22.65 -45.30
CA TYR A 250 1.08 22.21 -43.92
C TYR A 250 1.24 20.70 -43.82
N GLU A 251 1.96 20.24 -42.81
CA GLU A 251 2.14 18.84 -42.45
C GLU A 251 1.76 18.59 -40.99
N PHE A 252 1.27 17.37 -40.72
CA PHE A 252 0.88 16.99 -39.37
C PHE A 252 2.06 16.42 -38.59
N ASN A 253 2.46 17.11 -37.53
CA ASN A 253 3.48 16.65 -36.59
C ASN A 253 2.87 15.70 -35.56
N LYS A 254 3.20 14.41 -35.68
CA LYS A 254 2.69 13.35 -34.80
C LYS A 254 3.18 13.45 -33.35
N GLN A 255 4.31 14.12 -33.09
CA GLN A 255 4.89 14.18 -31.74
C GLN A 255 4.18 15.19 -30.84
N ASN A 256 3.75 16.31 -31.40
CA ASN A 256 3.06 17.37 -30.67
C ASN A 256 1.59 17.54 -31.08
N CYS A 257 1.14 16.74 -32.05
CA CYS A 257 -0.21 16.74 -32.60
C CYS A 257 -0.65 18.09 -33.14
N LYS A 258 0.25 18.79 -33.83
CA LYS A 258 -0.02 20.08 -34.46
C LYS A 258 0.09 19.99 -35.98
N CYS A 259 -0.71 20.80 -36.65
CA CYS A 259 -0.56 21.07 -38.08
C CYS A 259 0.42 22.25 -38.25
N GLU A 260 1.61 21.97 -38.78
CA GLU A 260 2.72 22.92 -38.89
C GLU A 260 3.00 23.22 -40.36
N LYS A 261 3.52 24.42 -40.67
CA LYS A 261 3.82 24.78 -42.05
C LYS A 261 5.02 23.94 -42.53
N LYS A 262 4.94 23.38 -43.73
CA LYS A 262 6.05 22.65 -44.36
C LYS A 262 7.27 23.58 -44.43
N GLN A 263 8.42 23.06 -44.02
CA GLN A 263 9.71 23.76 -44.18
C GLN A 263 10.21 23.66 -45.61
#